data_AF-A0A643IR24-F1
#
_entry.id   AF-A0A643IR24-F1
#
_cell.length_a   1.000
_cell.length_b   1.000
_cell.length_c   1.000
_cell.angle_alpha   90.00
_cell.angle_beta   90.00
_cell.angle_gamma   90.00
#
_symmetry.space_group_name_H-M   'P 1'
#
loop_
_entity.id
_entity.type
_entity.pdbx_description
1 polymer ?
#
loop_
_entity_poly.entity_id
_entity_poly.type
_entity_poly.pdbx_seq_one_letter_code
_entity_poly.pdbx_strand_id
1 'polypeptide(L)' 'MDLTSKVNRLLAEFAGRIGLPSLSLDEEGMASLLFDEQVGVTLLLLAERERLLLEADVAGIDV' A
#
# COMPACT_ATOMS: atom_id res chain seq x y z
N MET A 1 -7.71 17.52 -7.79
CA MET A 1 -7.44 16.20 -7.18
C MET A 1 -6.00 16.21 -6.73
N ASP A 2 -5.76 16.14 -5.43
CA ASP A 2 -4.42 16.02 -4.87
C ASP A 2 -3.81 14.62 -5.14
N LEU A 3 -2.55 14.44 -4.80
CA LEU A 3 -1.83 13.19 -5.06
C LEU A 3 -2.45 12.02 -4.29
N THR A 4 -2.82 12.22 -3.02
CA THR A 4 -3.47 11.21 -2.18
C THR A 4 -4.77 10.69 -2.81
N SER A 5 -5.62 11.58 -3.32
CA SER A 5 -6.85 11.19 -4.01
C SER A 5 -6.58 10.38 -5.28
N LYS A 6 -5.51 10.71 -6.03
CA LYS A 6 -5.11 9.94 -7.23
C LYS A 6 -4.62 8.54 -6.85
N VAL A 7 -3.81 8.43 -5.81
CA VAL A 7 -3.32 7.15 -5.30
C VAL A 7 -4.48 6.30 -4.77
N ASN A 8 -5.39 6.87 -3.97
CA ASN A 8 -6.57 6.14 -3.50
C ASN A 8 -7.46 5.62 -4.63
N ARG A 9 -7.62 6.38 -5.72
CA ARG A 9 -8.34 5.90 -6.90
C ARG A 9 -7.61 4.73 -7.58
N LEU A 10 -6.28 4.82 -7.70
CA LEU A 10 -5.45 3.74 -8.26
C LEU A 10 -5.55 2.47 -7.40
N LEU A 11 -5.49 2.60 -6.09
CA LEU A 11 -5.60 1.47 -5.15
C LEU A 11 -7.00 0.86 -5.17
N ALA A 12 -8.06 1.66 -5.29
CA ALA A 12 -9.42 1.18 -5.43
C ALA A 12 -9.60 0.35 -6.72
N GLU A 13 -9.01 0.77 -7.83
CA GLU A 13 -9.02 -0.02 -9.07
C GLU A 13 -8.22 -1.32 -8.92
N PHE A 14 -7.06 -1.28 -8.26
CA PHE A 14 -6.28 -2.47 -7.96
C PHE A 14 -7.06 -3.46 -7.10
N ALA A 15 -7.69 -3.01 -6.02
CA ALA A 15 -8.52 -3.83 -5.13
C ALA A 15 -9.60 -4.59 -5.90
N GLY A 16 -10.34 -3.89 -6.76
CA GLY A 16 -11.40 -4.50 -7.58
C GLY A 16 -10.88 -5.58 -8.53
N ARG A 17 -9.63 -5.49 -9.00
CA ARG A 17 -9.01 -6.49 -9.88
C ARG A 17 -8.50 -7.72 -9.15
N ILE A 18 -8.10 -7.57 -7.90
CA ILE A 18 -7.56 -8.67 -7.08
C ILE A 18 -8.61 -9.31 -6.15
N GLY A 19 -9.85 -8.80 -6.15
CA GLY A 19 -10.96 -9.35 -5.37
C GLY A 19 -11.06 -8.84 -3.94
N LEU A 20 -10.36 -7.75 -3.59
CA LEU A 20 -10.53 -7.08 -2.30
C LEU A 20 -11.77 -6.16 -2.32
N PRO A 21 -12.51 -6.03 -1.21
CA PRO A 21 -13.64 -5.10 -1.12
C PRO A 21 -13.25 -3.64 -1.37
N SER A 22 -12.12 -3.22 -0.81
CA SER A 22 -11.55 -1.89 -0.98
C SER A 22 -10.07 -1.88 -0.59
N LEU A 23 -9.33 -0.89 -1.09
CA LEU A 23 -7.98 -0.56 -0.65
C LEU A 23 -7.78 0.95 -0.77
N SER A 24 -7.36 1.57 0.32
CA SER A 24 -7.07 3.01 0.40
C SER A 24 -5.99 3.24 1.45
N LEU A 25 -5.29 4.37 1.31
CA LEU A 25 -4.38 4.85 2.35
C LEU A 25 -5.17 5.29 3.59
N ASP A 26 -4.58 5.10 4.76
CA ASP A 26 -5.05 5.63 6.04
C ASP A 26 -4.71 7.12 6.23
N GLU A 27 -4.96 7.66 7.42
CA GLU A 27 -4.71 9.06 7.77
C GLU A 27 -3.22 9.44 7.73
N GLU A 28 -2.32 8.46 7.87
CA GLU A 28 -0.87 8.63 7.83
C GLU A 28 -0.31 8.42 6.41
N GLY A 29 -1.17 8.09 5.44
CA GLY A 29 -0.78 7.84 4.05
C GLY A 29 -0.24 6.44 3.82
N MET A 30 -0.62 5.46 4.65
CA MET A 30 -0.16 4.07 4.59
C MET A 30 -1.26 3.09 4.20
N ALA A 31 -0.88 1.98 3.58
CA ALA A 31 -1.74 0.80 3.40
C ALA A 31 -0.90 -0.47 3.38
N SER A 32 -1.26 -1.46 4.20
CA SER A 32 -0.54 -2.73 4.28
C SER A 32 -1.38 -3.90 3.74
N LEU A 33 -0.70 -4.83 3.09
CA LEU A 33 -1.24 -6.04 2.48
C LEU A 33 -0.40 -7.24 2.95
N LEU A 34 -1.02 -8.42 2.98
CA LEU A 34 -0.33 -9.67 3.29
C LEU A 34 -0.53 -10.65 2.13
N PHE A 35 0.56 -11.01 1.47
CA PHE A 35 0.56 -11.95 0.36
C PHE A 35 0.91 -13.35 0.86
N ASP A 36 0.12 -14.35 0.46
CA ASP A 36 0.29 -15.76 0.79
C ASP A 36 0.49 -16.04 2.30
N GLU A 37 -0.12 -15.20 3.14
CA GLU A 37 -0.02 -15.23 4.61
C GLU A 37 1.43 -15.10 5.16
N GLN A 38 2.38 -14.68 4.33
CA GLN A 38 3.81 -14.67 4.65
C GLN A 38 4.48 -13.33 4.38
N VAL A 39 4.25 -12.75 3.20
CA VAL A 39 4.97 -11.55 2.75
C VAL A 39 4.12 -10.32 3.04
N GLY A 40 4.45 -9.61 4.11
CA GLY A 40 3.89 -8.30 4.41
C GLY A 40 4.42 -7.27 3.42
N VAL A 41 3.52 -6.47 2.82
CA VAL A 41 3.88 -5.35 1.94
C VAL A 41 3.18 -4.10 2.43
N THR A 42 3.94 -3.03 2.65
CA THR A 42 3.41 -1.72 3.07
C THR A 42 3.66 -0.69 1.98
N LEU A 43 2.58 0.02 1.63
CA LEU A 43 2.58 1.18 0.74
C LEU A 43 2.63 2.43 1.61
N LEU A 44 3.58 3.34 1.35
CA LEU A 44 3.69 4.62 2.07
C LEU A 44 3.75 5.79 1.09
N LEU A 45 2.76 6.67 1.14
CA LEU A 45 2.71 7.87 0.31
C LEU A 45 3.38 9.05 1.01
N LEU A 46 4.55 9.44 0.51
CA LEU A 46 5.20 10.69 0.89
C LEU A 46 4.70 11.82 -0.02
N ALA A 47 3.51 12.34 0.28
CA ALA A 47 2.80 13.28 -0.60
C ALA A 47 3.64 14.53 -0.95
N GLU A 48 4.31 15.12 0.03
CA GLU A 48 5.18 16.30 -0.16
C GLU A 48 6.40 16.02 -1.05
N ARG A 49 6.80 14.76 -1.15
CA ARG A 49 7.94 14.31 -1.94
C ARG A 49 7.53 13.67 -3.26
N GLU A 50 6.24 13.61 -3.55
CA GLU A 50 5.65 12.98 -4.73
C GLU A 50 6.14 11.54 -4.96
N ARG A 51 6.33 10.76 -3.87
CA ARG A 51 6.82 9.38 -3.92
C ARG A 51 5.87 8.43 -3.22
N LEU A 52 5.58 7.31 -3.86
CA LEU A 52 4.96 6.14 -3.25
C LEU A 52 6.04 5.10 -3.01
N LEU A 53 6.32 4.79 -1.75
CA LEU A 53 7.25 3.74 -1.35
C LEU A 53 6.52 2.40 -1.23
N LEU A 54 7.22 1.33 -1.55
CA LEU A 54 6.77 -0.04 -1.39
C LEU A 54 7.83 -0.77 -0.57
N GLU A 55 7.47 -1.20 0.63
CA GLU A 55 8.32 -1.95 1.54
C GLU A 55 7.76 -3.36 1.67
N ALA A 56 8.63 -4.37 1.67
CA ALA A 56 8.22 -5.76 1.76
C ALA A 56 9.10 -6.52 2.76
N ASP A 57 8.47 -7.31 3.60
CA ASP A 57 9.15 -8.24 4.49
C ASP A 57 9.78 -9.36 3.66
N VAL A 58 11.07 -9.64 3.88
CA VAL A 58 11.81 -10.67 3.11
C VAL A 58 12.06 -11.90 3.95
N ALA A 59 12.74 -11.74 5.08
CA ALA A 59 13.04 -12.82 6.02
C ALA A 59 13.35 -12.22 7.39
N GLY A 60 13.01 -12.96 8.45
CA GLY A 60 13.54 -12.68 9.78
C GLY A 60 15.05 -12.95 9.81
N ILE A 61 15.77 -12.18 10.62
CA ILE A 61 17.15 -12.53 10.95
C ILE A 61 17.08 -13.51 12.12
N ASP A 62 17.43 -14.77 11.88
CA ASP A 62 17.67 -15.72 12.96
C ASP A 62 18.95 -15.28 13.69
N VAL A 63 18.80 -14.80 14.93
CA VAL A 63 19.91 -14.40 15.82
C VAL A 63 20.13 -15.45 16.89
#